data_AF-A0A328TRE0-F1
#
_entry.id   AF-A0A328TRE0-F1
#
_cell.length_a   1.000
_cell.length_b   1.000
_cell.length_c   1.000
_cell.angle_alpha   90.00
_cell.angle_beta   90.00
_cell.angle_gamma   90.00
#
_symmetry.space_group_name_H-M   'P 1'
#
loop_
_entity.id
_entity.type
_entity.pdbx_description
1 polymer ?
#
loop_
_entity_poly.entity_id
_entity_poly.type
_entity_poly.pdbx_seq_one_letter_code
_entity_poly.pdbx_strand_id
1 'polypeptide(L)'
;MSLGVIFLHIAGSLDLPLFPVILPTQLMLRAEWIDQDMWLINPFDGETLDEHTLEVWLRGNIRLIAELYDDDLQEAEPLAVLRKMLDTLKSSLR
;
A
#
# COMPACT_ATOMS: atom_id res chain seq x y z
N MET A 1 -1.12 -4.58 -9.37
CA MET A 1 -0.50 -3.24 -9.47
C MET A 1 -1.26 -2.28 -10.39
N SER A 2 -1.77 -2.70 -11.56
CA SER A 2 -2.56 -1.79 -12.43
C SER A 2 -3.85 -1.31 -11.76
N LEU A 3 -4.52 -2.19 -11.01
CA LEU A 3 -5.77 -1.87 -10.30
C LEU A 3 -5.60 -0.77 -9.25
N GLY A 4 -4.54 -0.84 -8.42
CA GLY A 4 -4.26 0.17 -7.40
C GLY A 4 -4.11 1.58 -7.95
N VAL A 5 -3.45 1.74 -9.10
CA VAL A 5 -3.30 3.06 -9.74
C VAL A 5 -4.59 3.56 -10.36
N ILE A 6 -5.40 2.67 -10.95
CA ILE A 6 -6.74 3.03 -11.44
C ILE A 6 -7.61 3.49 -10.26
N PHE A 7 -7.56 2.78 -9.13
CA PHE A 7 -8.26 3.16 -7.90
C PHE A 7 -7.82 4.52 -7.38
N LEU A 8 -6.52 4.79 -7.30
CA LEU A 8 -5.98 6.10 -6.88
C LEU A 8 -6.42 7.23 -7.82
N HIS A 9 -6.42 6.98 -9.13
CA HIS A 9 -6.87 7.97 -10.12
C HIS A 9 -8.36 8.30 -9.97
N ILE A 10 -9.19 7.28 -9.76
CA ILE A 10 -10.63 7.46 -9.50
C ILE A 10 -10.84 8.19 -8.16
N ALA A 11 -10.12 7.78 -7.11
CA ALA A 11 -10.19 8.39 -5.79
C ALA A 11 -9.86 9.88 -5.83
N GLY A 12 -8.76 10.26 -6.49
CA GLY A 12 -8.41 11.68 -6.66
C GLY A 12 -9.43 12.45 -7.50
N SER A 13 -10.10 11.79 -8.45
CA SER A 13 -11.17 12.43 -9.25
C SER A 13 -12.47 12.63 -8.45
N LEU A 14 -12.67 11.84 -7.40
CA LEU A 14 -13.84 11.86 -6.53
C LEU A 14 -13.57 12.53 -5.17
N ASP A 15 -12.36 13.07 -4.98
CA ASP A 15 -11.88 13.64 -3.71
C ASP A 15 -12.03 12.67 -2.52
N LEU A 16 -11.79 11.38 -2.79
CA LEU A 16 -11.80 10.35 -1.75
C LEU A 16 -10.47 10.36 -0.97
N PRO A 17 -10.52 10.25 0.37
CA PRO A 17 -9.33 10.25 1.23
C PRO A 17 -8.60 8.90 1.17
N LEU A 18 -8.02 8.59 0.00
CA LEU A 18 -7.35 7.33 -0.31
C LEU A 18 -5.91 7.60 -0.75
N PHE A 19 -4.95 7.10 0.02
CA PHE A 19 -3.54 7.43 -0.11
C PHE A 19 -2.73 6.17 -0.44
N PRO A 20 -1.77 6.23 -1.38
CA PRO A 20 -0.84 5.13 -1.60
C PRO A 20 0.12 4.99 -0.42
N VAL A 21 0.41 3.77 0.01
CA VAL A 21 1.45 3.46 1.01
C VAL A 21 2.40 2.44 0.41
N ILE A 22 3.71 2.70 0.47
CA ILE A 22 4.72 1.79 -0.08
C ILE A 22 5.46 1.11 1.05
N LEU A 23 5.20 -0.19 1.17
CA LEU A 23 6.02 -1.07 1.98
C LEU A 23 7.13 -1.71 1.14
N PRO A 24 8.20 -2.20 1.80
CA PRO A 24 9.29 -2.87 1.10
C PRO A 24 8.81 -4.05 0.25
N THR A 25 7.78 -4.75 0.69
CA THR A 25 7.17 -5.89 -0.02
C THR A 25 6.23 -5.44 -1.12
N GLN A 26 5.30 -4.52 -0.85
CA GLN A 26 4.21 -4.20 -1.78
C GLN A 26 3.66 -2.77 -1.64
N LEU A 27 2.82 -2.38 -2.61
CA LEU A 27 1.98 -1.18 -2.53
C LEU A 27 0.68 -1.53 -1.78
N MET A 28 0.23 -0.63 -0.92
CA MET A 28 -1.05 -0.67 -0.22
C MET A 28 -1.83 0.63 -0.43
N LEU A 29 -3.11 0.63 -0.11
CA LEU A 29 -3.94 1.82 -0.08
C LEU A 29 -4.39 2.06 1.36
N ARG A 30 -4.25 3.30 1.84
CA ARG A 30 -4.72 3.75 3.15
C ARG A 30 -5.91 4.66 2.95
N ALA A 31 -7.04 4.31 3.52
CA ALA A 31 -8.21 5.17 3.53
C ALA A 31 -8.39 5.80 4.91
N GLU A 32 -8.71 7.09 4.94
CA GLU A 32 -9.10 7.81 6.16
C GLU A 32 -10.59 8.12 6.08
N TRP A 33 -11.44 7.39 6.81
CA TRP A 33 -12.88 7.67 6.80
C TRP A 33 -13.29 8.68 7.88
N ILE A 34 -14.55 9.14 7.80
CA ILE A 34 -15.12 10.22 8.63
C ILE A 34 -14.95 9.98 10.15
N ASP A 35 -14.84 8.74 10.59
CA ASP A 35 -14.71 8.35 12.01
C ASP A 35 -13.25 8.27 12.49
N GLN A 36 -12.28 8.73 11.70
CA GLN A 36 -10.82 8.65 11.95
C GLN A 36 -10.23 7.23 11.98
N ASP A 37 -11.03 6.21 11.65
CA ASP A 37 -10.52 4.85 11.50
C ASP A 37 -9.66 4.74 10.25
N MET A 38 -8.39 4.36 10.45
CA MET A 38 -7.44 4.10 9.39
C MET A 38 -7.69 2.71 8.80
N TRP A 39 -7.98 2.64 7.51
CA TRP A 39 -8.21 1.36 6.82
C TRP A 39 -7.09 1.08 5.83
N LEU A 40 -6.51 -0.11 5.90
CA LEU A 40 -5.47 -0.55 4.98
C LEU A 40 -6.04 -1.59 4.03
N ILE A 41 -5.81 -1.40 2.73
CA ILE A 41 -6.43 -2.19 1.67
C ILE A 41 -5.33 -2.70 0.74
N ASN A 42 -5.41 -3.99 0.42
CA ASN A 42 -4.59 -4.59 -0.61
C ASN A 42 -5.13 -4.20 -2.01
N PRO A 43 -4.36 -3.44 -2.83
CA PRO A 43 -4.83 -2.99 -4.15
C PRO A 43 -4.90 -4.10 -5.20
N PHE A 44 -4.51 -5.34 -4.87
CA PHE A 44 -4.53 -6.46 -5.81
C PHE A 44 -5.87 -7.22 -5.80
N ASP A 45 -6.41 -7.50 -4.62
CA ASP A 45 -7.63 -8.28 -4.41
C ASP A 45 -8.75 -7.48 -3.69
N GLY A 46 -8.41 -6.33 -3.10
CA GLY A 46 -9.34 -5.48 -2.36
C GLY A 46 -9.54 -5.91 -0.90
N GLU A 47 -8.77 -6.88 -0.40
CA GLU A 47 -8.87 -7.31 1.00
C GLU A 47 -8.42 -6.20 1.96
N THR A 48 -9.14 -6.05 3.06
CA THR A 48 -8.74 -5.17 4.17
C THR A 48 -7.66 -5.87 5.00
N LEU A 49 -6.66 -5.11 5.40
CA LEU A 49 -5.50 -5.57 6.14
C LEU A 49 -5.56 -5.01 7.56
N ASP A 50 -5.30 -5.87 8.54
CA ASP A 50 -5.05 -5.47 9.92
C ASP A 50 -3.55 -5.40 10.22
N GLU A 51 -3.19 -4.73 11.31
CA GLU A 51 -1.79 -4.60 11.76
C GLU A 51 -1.11 -5.97 11.92
N HIS A 52 -1.84 -6.98 12.41
CA HIS A 52 -1.31 -8.31 12.60
C HIS A 52 -0.85 -8.95 11.28
N THR A 53 -1.66 -8.82 10.22
CA THR A 53 -1.33 -9.32 8.88
C THR A 53 -0.07 -8.63 8.34
N LEU A 54 0.05 -7.33 8.57
CA LEU A 54 1.20 -6.52 8.14
C LEU A 54 2.48 -6.95 8.86
N GLU A 55 2.43 -7.13 10.17
CA GLU A 55 3.57 -7.62 10.94
C GLU A 55 4.04 -9.00 10.47
N VAL A 56 3.12 -9.93 10.19
CA VAL A 56 3.47 -11.26 9.66
C VAL A 56 4.17 -11.15 8.31
N TRP A 57 3.69 -10.26 7.43
CA TRP A 57 4.30 -10.03 6.12
C TRP A 57 5.69 -9.38 6.19
N LEU A 58 5.88 -8.42 7.10
CA LEU A 58 7.17 -7.77 7.35
C LEU A 58 8.20 -8.78 7.89
N ARG A 59 7.80 -9.61 8.86
CA ARG A 59 8.64 -10.67 9.42
C ARG A 59 9.05 -11.71 8.40
N GLY A 60 8.13 -12.08 7.49
CA GLY A 60 8.36 -13.10 6.47
C GLY A 60 9.27 -12.67 5.31
N ASN A 61 9.34 -11.38 4.98
CA ASN A 61 10.02 -10.90 3.77
C ASN A 61 11.25 -10.02 3.99
N ILE A 62 11.40 -9.37 5.16
CA ILE A 62 12.47 -8.38 5.39
C ILE A 62 13.47 -8.89 6.43
N ARG A 63 13.00 -9.23 7.64
CA ARG A 63 13.74 -9.80 8.78
C ARG A 63 12.74 -10.17 9.89
N LEU A 64 13.01 -11.23 10.66
CA LEU A 64 12.17 -11.77 11.75
C LEU A 64 11.77 -10.75 12.85
N ILE A 65 12.38 -9.56 12.86
CA ILE A 65 12.30 -8.53 13.91
C ILE A 65 11.81 -7.17 13.36
N ALA A 66 11.27 -7.12 12.13
CA ALA A 66 10.72 -5.89 11.60
C ALA A 66 9.38 -5.57 12.31
N GLU A 67 9.32 -4.44 12.99
CA GLU A 67 8.12 -3.85 13.57
C GLU A 67 7.53 -2.84 12.57
N LEU A 68 6.20 -2.72 12.53
CA LEU A 68 5.50 -1.72 11.71
C LEU A 68 5.46 -0.40 12.49
N TYR A 69 6.02 0.67 11.93
CA TYR A 69 5.93 2.00 12.52
C TYR A 69 4.90 2.86 11.77
N ASP A 70 4.30 3.85 12.44
CA ASP A 70 3.36 4.78 11.81
C ASP A 70 3.98 5.53 10.61
N ASP A 71 5.31 5.74 10.65
CA ASP A 71 6.07 6.33 9.55
C ASP A 71 6.08 5.44 8.29
N ASP A 72 5.97 4.12 8.44
CA ASP A 72 5.88 3.16 7.32
C ASP A 72 4.51 3.20 6.64
N LEU A 73 3.51 3.80 7.29
CA LEU A 73 2.12 3.93 6.80
C LEU A 73 1.83 5.31 6.19
N GLN A 74 2.84 6.18 6.08
CA GLN A 74 2.70 7.48 5.47
C GLN A 74 2.38 7.40 3.97
N GLU A 75 1.74 8.45 3.46
CA GLU A 75 1.50 8.58 2.03
C GLU A 75 2.82 8.54 1.26
N ALA A 76 2.84 7.70 0.23
CA ALA A 76 3.98 7.55 -0.65
C ALA A 76 3.99 8.61 -1.75
N GLU A 77 5.16 9.19 -1.96
CA GLU A 77 5.42 10.10 -3.07
C GLU A 77 5.07 9.44 -4.43
N PRO A 78 4.47 10.19 -5.38
CA PRO A 78 4.09 9.64 -6.69
C PRO A 78 5.25 8.96 -7.45
N LEU A 79 6.47 9.49 -7.32
CA LEU A 79 7.66 8.89 -7.94
C LEU A 79 7.99 7.52 -7.33
N ALA A 80 7.79 7.35 -6.03
CA ALA A 80 7.99 6.08 -5.35
C ALA A 80 6.97 5.05 -5.84
N VAL A 81 5.71 5.46 -6.03
CA VAL A 81 4.64 4.60 -6.57
C VAL A 81 5.00 4.13 -7.97
N LEU A 82 5.38 5.06 -8.85
CA LEU A 82 5.83 4.75 -10.21
C LEU A 82 7.02 3.79 -10.23
N ARG A 83 8.02 4.01 -9.38
CA ARG A 83 9.20 3.13 -9.28
C ARG A 83 8.80 1.73 -8.85
N LYS A 84 7.94 1.60 -7.84
CA LYS A 84 7.46 0.30 -7.36
C LYS A 84 6.71 -0.46 -8.46
N MET A 85 5.89 0.22 -9.26
CA MET A 85 5.21 -0.40 -10.41
C MET A 85 6.21 -0.91 -11.44
N LEU A 86 7.24 -0.12 -11.78
CA LEU A 86 8.27 -0.52 -12.74
C LEU A 86 9.06 -1.74 -12.23
N ASP A 87 9.39 -1.78 -10.94
CA ASP A 87 10.08 -2.91 -10.33
C ASP A 87 9.21 -4.17 -10.35
N THR A 88 7.91 -4.06 -10.05
CA THR A 88 6.99 -5.19 -10.18
C THR A 88 6.89 -5.70 -11.62
N LEU A 89 6.69 -4.81 -12.59
CA LEU A 89 6.66 -5.18 -14.02
C LEU A 89 7.94 -5.89 -14.44
N LYS A 90 9.10 -5.36 -14.05
CA LYS A 90 10.40 -5.96 -14.35
C LYS A 90 10.55 -7.37 -13.76
N SER A 91 9.99 -7.61 -12.56
CA SER A 91 10.01 -8.93 -11.93
C SER A 91 9.08 -9.94 -12.61
N SER A 92 7.93 -9.50 -13.12
CA SER A 92 6.96 -10.36 -13.82
C SER A 92 7.39 -10.76 -15.23
N LEU A 93 8.37 -10.06 -15.81
CA LEU A 93 8.98 -10.42 -17.11
C LEU A 93 10.08 -11.47 -17.00
N ARG A 94 10.38 -11.97 -15.79
CA ARG A 94 11.40 -13.00 -15.55
C ARG A 94 10.81 -14.39 -15.46
#